data_AF-A0A2S9PWC5-F1
#
_entry.id   AF-A0A2S9PWC5-F1
#
_cell.length_a   1.000
_cell.length_b   1.000
_cell.length_c   1.000
_cell.angle_alpha   90.00
_cell.angle_beta   90.00
_cell.angle_gamma   90.00
#
_symmetry.space_group_name_H-M   'P 1'
#
loop_
_entity.id
_entity.type
_entity.pdbx_description
1 polymer ?
#
loop_
_entity_poly.entity_id
_entity_poly.type
_entity_poly.pdbx_seq_one_letter_code
_entity_poly.pdbx_strand_id
1 'polypeptide(L)'
;MAGNSQRRNRRTSNKKGAQVGSGGQRRRGLEGKGPTPPASARKGHVKNRIANSKSKQAQRRPVVRRGGKGQSEMVVGRNPVFEALRDGVPASTLYVQQFIDNDERVRDALKLAADRGGINLMEAPRAELDRMTNGLNHQGLVLSVPAYEYAHPEDLAAAAYDEGEDPLIVALDGVTDPRNLGAVVRSVSAFGGHGVVVPERRAAGMTAGAWKTSAGTAARTPVARATNLTRALEAYQKAGLTVVGLAADGEADHGQSGLLVRLQGA
;
A
#
# COMPACT_ATOMS: atom_id res chain seq x y z
N MET A 1 -45.67 -82.35 -53.85
CA MET A 1 -44.42 -82.12 -53.10
C MET A 1 -43.90 -80.74 -53.50
N ALA A 2 -44.04 -79.71 -52.66
CA ALA A 2 -43.20 -79.35 -51.50
C ALA A 2 -42.00 -78.45 -51.88
N GLY A 3 -41.85 -77.33 -51.16
CA GLY A 3 -40.62 -76.51 -51.09
C GLY A 3 -40.77 -75.09 -51.64
N ASN A 4 -41.41 -74.12 -50.95
CA ASN A 4 -40.90 -73.37 -49.78
C ASN A 4 -39.61 -72.59 -50.09
N SER A 5 -39.73 -71.33 -50.52
CA SER A 5 -39.55 -70.08 -49.74
C SER A 5 -38.09 -69.74 -49.36
N GLN A 6 -37.60 -68.58 -49.82
CA GLN A 6 -37.48 -67.34 -49.04
C GLN A 6 -36.68 -66.29 -49.83
N ARG A 7 -37.31 -65.13 -50.07
CA ARG A 7 -36.60 -63.92 -50.55
C ARG A 7 -35.90 -63.27 -49.36
N ARG A 8 -34.60 -63.02 -49.53
CA ARG A 8 -33.73 -62.27 -48.60
C ARG A 8 -34.22 -60.82 -48.39
N ASN A 9 -33.94 -60.33 -47.18
CA ASN A 9 -33.98 -58.93 -46.72
C ASN A 9 -35.31 -58.39 -46.17
N ARG A 10 -35.62 -58.77 -44.91
CA ARG A 10 -36.55 -58.05 -44.05
C ARG A 10 -35.81 -56.94 -43.31
N ARG A 11 -36.00 -55.67 -43.71
CA ARG A 11 -35.61 -54.50 -42.91
C ARG A 11 -36.61 -54.35 -41.75
N THR A 12 -36.14 -54.47 -40.51
CA THR A 12 -36.89 -54.12 -39.31
C THR A 12 -36.74 -52.61 -39.06
N SER A 13 -37.76 -51.82 -39.40
CA SER A 13 -37.83 -50.43 -38.94
C SER A 13 -38.41 -50.39 -37.53
N ASN A 14 -37.64 -49.95 -36.54
CA ASN A 14 -38.19 -49.59 -35.23
C ASN A 14 -39.12 -48.38 -35.40
N LYS A 15 -40.43 -48.57 -35.23
CA LYS A 15 -41.38 -47.46 -35.10
C LYS A 15 -41.10 -46.74 -33.77
N LYS A 16 -40.66 -45.48 -33.86
CA LYS A 16 -40.56 -44.58 -32.70
C LYS A 16 -41.99 -44.34 -32.19
N GLY A 17 -42.27 -44.68 -30.93
CA GLY A 17 -43.58 -44.49 -30.32
C GLY A 17 -44.01 -43.02 -30.29
N ALA A 18 -45.32 -42.79 -30.12
CA ALA A 18 -45.93 -41.46 -30.13
C ALA A 18 -45.31 -40.52 -29.08
N GLN A 19 -45.06 -39.28 -29.48
CA GLN A 19 -44.47 -38.25 -28.64
C GLN A 19 -45.49 -37.77 -27.59
N VAL A 20 -45.26 -38.15 -26.33
CA VAL A 20 -46.09 -37.71 -25.20
C VAL A 20 -45.85 -36.21 -24.96
N GLY A 21 -46.92 -35.41 -25.04
CA GLY A 21 -46.86 -33.95 -24.89
C GLY A 21 -46.40 -33.48 -23.51
N SER A 22 -45.78 -32.29 -23.45
CA SER A 22 -45.12 -31.70 -22.28
C SER A 22 -46.07 -31.19 -21.17
N GLY A 23 -47.27 -31.76 -21.04
CA GLY A 23 -48.41 -31.21 -20.28
C GLY A 23 -48.22 -31.03 -18.77
N GLY A 24 -47.10 -31.49 -18.18
CA GLY A 24 -46.80 -31.34 -16.75
C GLY A 24 -45.52 -30.54 -16.42
N GLN A 25 -44.68 -30.23 -17.40
CA GLN A 25 -43.32 -29.71 -17.15
C GLN A 25 -43.26 -28.23 -16.75
N ARG A 26 -44.34 -27.46 -16.94
CA ARG A 26 -44.36 -26.00 -16.68
C ARG A 26 -45.08 -25.58 -15.39
N ARG A 27 -45.48 -26.50 -14.50
CA ARG A 27 -46.11 -26.11 -13.22
C ARG A 27 -45.18 -25.31 -12.30
N ARG A 28 -43.87 -25.62 -12.28
CA ARG A 28 -42.88 -24.90 -11.44
C ARG A 28 -42.55 -23.47 -11.88
N GLY A 29 -42.90 -23.09 -13.11
CA GLY A 29 -42.65 -21.72 -13.60
C GLY A 29 -43.69 -20.70 -13.18
N LEU A 30 -44.83 -21.16 -12.65
CA LEU A 30 -45.99 -20.34 -12.28
C LEU A 30 -46.13 -20.14 -10.76
N GLU A 31 -45.26 -20.74 -9.94
CA GLU A 31 -45.19 -20.44 -8.52
C GLU A 31 -44.55 -19.07 -8.33
N GLY A 32 -45.32 -18.11 -7.80
CA GLY A 32 -44.84 -16.78 -7.46
C GLY A 32 -43.67 -16.88 -6.50
N LYS A 33 -42.52 -16.27 -6.84
CA LYS A 33 -41.42 -16.11 -5.90
C LYS A 33 -41.97 -15.38 -4.67
N GLY A 34 -41.83 -15.99 -3.49
CA GLY A 34 -42.40 -15.48 -2.25
C GLY A 34 -42.00 -14.03 -1.91
N PRO A 35 -42.48 -13.50 -0.76
CA PRO A 35 -42.29 -12.09 -0.40
C PRO A 35 -40.84 -11.64 -0.56
N THR A 36 -40.63 -10.47 -1.19
CA THR A 36 -39.28 -9.93 -1.39
C THR A 36 -38.62 -9.76 -0.02
N PRO A 37 -37.40 -10.30 0.19
CA PRO A 37 -36.73 -10.22 1.48
C PRO A 37 -36.59 -8.76 1.96
N PRO A 38 -36.64 -8.52 3.29
CA PRO A 38 -36.38 -7.21 3.87
C PRO A 38 -35.01 -6.69 3.40
N ALA A 39 -34.87 -5.35 3.29
CA ALA A 39 -33.72 -4.72 2.64
C ALA A 39 -32.36 -5.25 3.16
N SER A 40 -32.24 -5.49 4.46
CA SER A 40 -31.06 -6.05 5.12
C SER A 40 -30.69 -7.47 4.68
N ALA A 41 -31.66 -8.29 4.27
CA ALA A 41 -31.45 -9.68 3.85
C ALA A 41 -31.19 -9.81 2.34
N ARG A 42 -31.13 -8.70 1.60
CA ARG A 42 -30.87 -8.72 0.15
C ARG A 42 -29.38 -8.96 -0.13
N LYS A 43 -29.11 -9.81 -1.13
CA LYS A 43 -27.76 -10.06 -1.65
C LYS A 43 -27.17 -8.75 -2.18
N GLY A 44 -26.05 -8.30 -1.62
CA GLY A 44 -25.37 -7.06 -2.02
C GLY A 44 -25.74 -5.79 -1.23
N HIS A 45 -26.62 -5.88 -0.22
CA HIS A 45 -27.00 -4.75 0.62
C HIS A 45 -25.80 -4.18 1.40
N VAL A 46 -25.77 -2.86 1.60
CA VAL A 46 -24.65 -2.11 2.19
C VAL A 46 -24.26 -2.66 3.57
N LYS A 47 -25.24 -2.94 4.45
CA LYS A 47 -24.97 -3.54 5.78
C LYS A 47 -24.30 -4.93 5.69
N ASN A 48 -24.65 -5.75 4.70
CA ASN A 48 -24.00 -7.06 4.50
C ASN A 48 -22.60 -6.89 3.90
N ARG A 49 -22.36 -5.83 3.12
CA ARG A 49 -21.04 -5.49 2.60
C ARG A 49 -20.10 -5.04 3.73
N ILE A 50 -20.59 -4.20 4.64
CA ILE A 50 -19.86 -3.73 5.83
C ILE A 50 -19.60 -4.88 6.82
N ALA A 51 -20.59 -5.75 7.06
CA ALA A 51 -20.41 -6.91 7.94
C ALA A 51 -19.40 -7.91 7.35
N ASN A 52 -19.45 -8.14 6.04
CA ASN A 52 -18.49 -9.01 5.35
C ASN A 52 -17.10 -8.41 5.20
N SER A 53 -16.96 -7.07 5.13
CA SER A 53 -15.65 -6.43 5.16
C SER A 53 -15.03 -6.54 6.55
N LYS A 54 -15.80 -6.27 7.61
CA LYS A 54 -15.36 -6.42 9.01
C LYS A 54 -14.98 -7.86 9.37
N SER A 55 -15.75 -8.86 8.91
CA SER A 55 -15.40 -10.28 9.16
C SER A 55 -14.16 -10.72 8.38
N LYS A 56 -13.96 -10.23 7.15
CA LYS A 56 -12.71 -10.44 6.39
C LYS A 56 -11.51 -9.75 7.03
N GLN A 57 -11.70 -8.58 7.65
CA GLN A 57 -10.65 -7.83 8.33
C GLN A 57 -10.26 -8.50 9.66
N ALA A 58 -11.23 -9.01 10.43
CA ALA A 58 -10.98 -9.78 11.65
C ALA A 58 -10.31 -11.15 11.39
N GLN A 59 -10.56 -11.76 10.22
CA GLN A 59 -9.89 -13.01 9.81
C GLN A 59 -8.52 -12.81 9.17
N ARG A 60 -8.16 -11.57 8.81
CA ARG A 60 -6.79 -11.25 8.39
C ARG A 60 -5.92 -11.20 9.65
N ARG A 61 -5.17 -12.28 9.92
CA ARG A 61 -3.93 -12.19 10.72
C ARG A 61 -3.13 -10.99 10.22
N PRO A 62 -2.41 -10.24 11.08
CA PRO A 62 -1.58 -9.15 10.61
C PRO A 62 -0.63 -9.73 9.57
N VAL A 63 -0.91 -9.44 8.30
CA VAL A 63 -0.04 -9.84 7.22
C VAL A 63 1.16 -8.94 7.43
N VAL A 64 2.27 -9.52 7.90
CA VAL A 64 3.58 -8.90 7.73
C VAL A 64 3.70 -8.69 6.22
N ARG A 65 3.41 -7.47 5.79
CA ARG A 65 3.34 -7.13 4.38
C ARG A 65 4.77 -7.21 3.89
N ARG A 66 5.02 -8.12 2.95
CA ARG A 66 6.30 -8.18 2.22
C ARG A 66 6.39 -6.95 1.31
N GLY A 67 6.60 -5.77 1.90
CA GLY A 67 7.26 -4.67 1.24
C GLY A 67 8.69 -5.12 0.91
N GLY A 68 9.17 -4.78 -0.29
CA GLY A 68 10.43 -5.29 -0.82
C GLY A 68 11.58 -5.23 0.18
N LYS A 69 12.47 -6.22 0.16
CA LYS A 69 13.68 -6.28 0.99
C LYS A 69 14.53 -5.03 0.75
N GLY A 70 14.26 -3.95 1.46
CA GLY A 70 15.16 -2.81 1.51
C GLY A 70 16.39 -3.25 2.28
N GLN A 71 17.56 -2.88 1.77
CA GLN A 71 18.78 -2.98 2.56
C GLN A 71 18.71 -1.91 3.65
N SER A 72 19.19 -2.23 4.85
CA SER A 72 19.35 -1.24 5.90
C SER A 72 20.28 -0.13 5.40
N GLU A 73 19.89 1.12 5.61
CA GLU A 73 20.68 2.30 5.27
C GLU A 73 21.64 2.60 6.43
N MET A 74 22.81 3.17 6.14
CA MET A 74 23.74 3.62 7.18
C MET A 74 23.88 5.14 7.18
N VAL A 75 23.78 5.74 8.36
CA VAL A 75 24.16 7.13 8.62
C VAL A 75 25.54 7.13 9.26
N VAL A 76 26.47 7.86 8.67
CA VAL A 76 27.91 7.74 8.95
C VAL A 76 28.46 9.08 9.46
N GLY A 77 29.26 9.06 10.53
CA GLY A 77 29.88 10.26 11.12
C GLY A 77 29.21 10.76 12.39
N ARG A 78 29.96 11.46 13.25
CA ARG A 78 29.47 11.92 14.58
C ARG A 78 28.24 12.84 14.47
N ASN A 79 28.33 13.89 13.66
CA ASN A 79 27.25 14.86 13.50
C ASN A 79 26.02 14.28 12.81
N PRO A 80 26.13 13.60 11.65
CA PRO A 80 24.97 13.00 11.01
C PRO A 80 24.23 12.00 11.91
N VAL A 81 24.97 11.17 12.66
CA VAL A 81 24.39 10.21 13.61
C VAL A 81 23.66 10.93 14.75
N PHE A 82 24.32 11.90 15.39
CA PHE A 82 23.68 12.70 16.44
C PHE A 82 22.39 13.37 15.97
N GLU A 83 22.41 13.98 14.79
CA GLU A 83 21.25 14.65 14.21
C GLU A 83 20.11 13.67 13.90
N ALA A 84 20.42 12.50 13.31
CA ALA A 84 19.42 11.47 13.05
C ALA A 84 18.76 10.95 14.35
N LEU A 85 19.57 10.76 15.39
CA LEU A 85 19.11 10.39 16.73
C LEU A 85 18.33 11.51 17.42
N ARG A 86 18.61 12.78 17.15
CA ARG A 86 17.81 13.89 17.67
C ARG A 86 16.46 13.97 16.95
N ASP A 87 16.47 13.83 15.62
CA ASP A 87 15.33 14.17 14.75
C ASP A 87 14.28 13.04 14.62
N GLY A 88 14.45 11.89 15.28
CA GLY A 88 13.41 10.86 15.25
C GLY A 88 13.59 9.81 14.18
N VAL A 89 14.75 9.74 13.52
CA VAL A 89 14.99 8.75 12.48
C VAL A 89 14.96 7.34 13.10
N PRO A 90 14.21 6.38 12.53
CA PRO A 90 14.23 5.00 12.97
C PRO A 90 15.65 4.45 12.95
N ALA A 91 16.05 3.78 14.01
CA ALA A 91 17.38 3.21 14.14
C ALA A 91 17.29 1.84 14.78
N SER A 92 18.16 0.93 14.31
CA SER A 92 18.23 -0.45 14.79
C SER A 92 19.48 -0.71 15.62
N THR A 93 20.62 -0.14 15.22
CA THR A 93 21.92 -0.36 15.88
C THR A 93 22.79 0.87 15.70
N LEU A 94 23.39 1.33 16.80
CA LEU A 94 24.46 2.33 16.81
C LEU A 94 25.79 1.60 17.05
N TYR A 95 26.66 1.64 16.04
CA TYR A 95 28.02 1.14 16.13
C TYR A 95 28.96 2.26 16.58
N VAL A 96 29.80 1.93 17.55
CA VAL A 96 30.75 2.83 18.19
C VAL A 96 32.15 2.24 18.04
N GLN A 97 33.11 3.05 17.61
CA GLN A 97 34.48 2.59 17.47
C GLN A 97 35.07 2.29 18.84
N GLN A 98 35.76 1.15 18.96
CA GLN A 98 36.55 0.82 20.14
C GLN A 98 37.63 1.89 20.40
N PHE A 99 37.82 2.24 21.66
CA PHE A 99 38.80 3.23 22.11
C PHE A 99 38.64 4.61 21.45
N ILE A 100 37.42 4.98 21.06
CA ILE A 100 37.14 6.31 20.51
C ILE A 100 37.30 7.38 21.60
N ASP A 101 37.83 8.54 21.22
CA ASP A 101 37.78 9.72 22.07
C ASP A 101 36.32 10.11 22.37
N ASN A 102 35.98 10.12 23.65
CA ASN A 102 34.63 10.37 24.12
C ASN A 102 34.33 11.88 24.20
N ASP A 103 34.34 12.53 23.05
CA ASP A 103 33.98 13.93 22.93
C ASP A 103 32.50 14.19 23.31
N GLU A 104 32.13 15.46 23.46
CA GLU A 104 30.76 15.84 23.81
C GLU A 104 29.74 15.25 22.83
N ARG A 105 30.05 15.24 21.53
CA ARG A 105 29.13 14.76 20.50
C ARG A 105 28.88 13.26 20.57
N VAL A 106 29.92 12.47 20.86
CA VAL A 106 29.82 11.03 21.05
C VAL A 106 29.01 10.73 22.30
N ARG A 107 29.27 11.43 23.41
CA ARG A 107 28.48 11.29 24.65
C ARG A 107 27.01 11.59 24.43
N ASP A 108 26.69 12.67 23.73
CA ASP A 108 25.31 13.05 23.44
C ASP A 108 24.61 12.05 22.53
N ALA A 109 25.30 11.53 21.51
CA ALA A 109 24.74 10.49 20.63
C ALA A 109 24.45 9.19 21.40
N LEU A 110 25.38 8.75 22.25
CA LEU A 110 25.19 7.58 23.12
C LEU A 110 23.99 7.76 24.06
N LYS A 111 23.89 8.95 24.68
CA LYS A 111 22.78 9.29 25.56
C LYS A 111 21.44 9.26 24.83
N LEU A 112 21.34 9.91 23.66
CA LEU A 112 20.12 9.89 22.85
C LEU A 112 19.73 8.48 22.41
N ALA A 113 20.70 7.64 22.05
CA ALA A 113 20.45 6.25 21.67
C ALA A 113 19.94 5.42 22.86
N ALA A 114 20.51 5.61 24.04
CA ALA A 114 20.08 4.94 25.28
C ALA A 114 18.69 5.40 25.72
N ASP A 115 18.43 6.72 25.74
CA ASP A 115 17.17 7.31 26.19
C ASP A 115 15.97 6.87 25.33
N ARG A 116 16.18 6.61 24.04
CA ARG A 116 15.11 6.12 23.14
C ARG A 116 14.66 4.70 23.43
N GLY A 117 15.57 3.85 23.90
CA GLY A 117 15.34 2.40 23.96
C GLY A 117 15.19 1.76 22.56
N GLY A 118 15.46 0.46 22.47
CA GLY A 118 15.30 -0.31 21.23
C GLY A 118 16.40 -0.12 20.17
N ILE A 119 17.42 0.71 20.44
CA ILE A 119 18.63 0.82 19.61
C ILE A 119 19.73 -0.02 20.26
N ASN A 120 20.24 -1.01 19.53
CA ASN A 120 21.38 -1.81 20.02
C ASN A 120 22.66 -0.96 19.99
N LEU A 121 23.41 -0.93 21.09
CA LEU A 121 24.73 -0.32 21.14
C LEU A 121 25.77 -1.42 20.89
N MET A 122 26.61 -1.27 19.86
CA MET A 122 27.64 -2.24 19.51
C MET A 122 29.00 -1.55 19.39
N GLU A 123 30.01 -2.10 20.04
CA GLU A 123 31.39 -1.68 19.82
C GLU A 123 32.02 -2.45 18.66
N ALA A 124 32.73 -1.75 17.79
CA ALA A 124 33.40 -2.36 16.63
C ALA A 124 34.82 -1.79 16.44
N PRO A 125 35.80 -2.61 16.00
CA PRO A 125 37.10 -2.11 15.57
C PRO A 125 36.98 -1.16 14.37
N ARG A 126 37.91 -0.20 14.24
CA ARG A 126 37.93 0.75 13.13
C ARG A 126 37.86 0.08 11.75
N ALA A 127 38.65 -0.98 11.55
CA ALA A 127 38.68 -1.71 10.29
C ALA A 127 37.33 -2.36 9.92
N GLU A 128 36.47 -2.65 10.90
CA GLU A 128 35.12 -3.13 10.66
C GLU A 128 34.20 -2.00 10.21
N LEU A 129 34.25 -0.85 10.88
CA LEU A 129 33.50 0.34 10.48
C LEU A 129 33.89 0.82 9.07
N ASP A 130 35.18 0.79 8.72
CA ASP A 130 35.67 1.10 7.38
C ASP A 130 35.05 0.16 6.33
N ARG A 131 34.97 -1.14 6.62
CA ARG A 131 34.32 -2.12 5.73
C ARG A 131 32.82 -1.89 5.60
N MET A 132 32.13 -1.67 6.73
CA MET A 132 30.68 -1.45 6.77
C MET A 132 30.27 -0.21 5.99
N THR A 133 31.09 0.83 6.04
CA THR A 133 30.80 2.14 5.44
C THR A 133 31.46 2.33 4.09
N ASN A 134 32.06 1.28 3.50
CA ASN A 134 32.79 1.34 2.24
C ASN A 134 33.86 2.46 2.20
N GLY A 135 34.53 2.70 3.33
CA GLY A 135 35.57 3.72 3.47
C GLY A 135 35.09 5.16 3.65
N LEU A 136 33.80 5.39 3.91
CA LEU A 136 33.31 6.72 4.29
C LEU A 136 33.91 7.16 5.64
N ASN A 137 34.09 8.47 5.82
CA ASN A 137 34.64 9.01 7.07
C ASN A 137 33.62 8.91 8.22
N HIS A 138 33.65 7.77 8.92
CA HIS A 138 32.72 7.46 10.01
C HIS A 138 33.04 8.16 11.33
N GLN A 139 34.25 8.69 11.52
CA GLN A 139 34.65 9.40 12.75
C GLN A 139 34.35 8.62 14.05
N GLY A 140 34.29 7.29 13.92
CA GLY A 140 33.97 6.34 14.98
C GLY A 140 32.49 6.15 15.35
N LEU A 141 31.52 6.72 14.62
CA LEU A 141 30.09 6.44 14.80
C LEU A 141 29.40 6.06 13.48
N VAL A 142 28.58 5.00 13.53
CA VAL A 142 27.74 4.55 12.42
C VAL A 142 26.37 4.12 12.95
N LEU A 143 25.30 4.65 12.38
CA LEU A 143 23.93 4.32 12.76
C LEU A 143 23.26 3.52 11.63
N SER A 144 22.78 2.32 11.96
CA SER A 144 22.02 1.47 11.07
C SER A 144 20.52 1.82 11.13
N VAL A 145 19.99 2.30 10.02
CA VAL A 145 18.59 2.68 9.82
C VAL A 145 17.89 1.51 9.10
N PRO A 146 16.82 0.94 9.69
CA PRO A 146 16.08 -0.13 9.03
C PRO A 146 15.45 0.38 7.73
N ALA A 147 15.28 -0.52 6.76
CA ALA A 147 14.56 -0.19 5.55
C ALA A 147 13.13 0.28 5.85
N TYR A 148 12.70 1.34 5.16
CA TYR A 148 11.33 1.83 5.30
C TYR A 148 10.31 0.81 4.75
N GLU A 149 9.29 0.51 5.55
CA GLU A 149 8.16 -0.31 5.15
C GLU A 149 7.10 0.55 4.45
N TYR A 150 6.99 0.40 3.13
CA TYR A 150 6.00 1.11 2.35
C TYR A 150 4.61 0.48 2.48
N ALA A 151 3.60 1.32 2.62
CA ALA A 151 2.21 0.90 2.54
C ALA A 151 1.81 0.53 1.10
N HIS A 152 0.70 -0.22 0.94
CA HIS A 152 0.07 -0.35 -0.37
C HIS A 152 -0.84 0.86 -0.62
N PRO A 153 -0.95 1.38 -1.86
CA PRO A 153 -1.78 2.55 -2.15
C PRO A 153 -3.24 2.40 -1.69
N GLU A 154 -3.83 1.22 -1.88
CA GLU A 154 -5.22 0.94 -1.45
C GLU A 154 -5.41 1.04 0.07
N ASP A 155 -4.36 0.81 0.86
CA ASP A 155 -4.45 0.86 2.33
C ASP A 155 -4.62 2.29 2.84
N LEU A 156 -4.08 3.28 2.13
CA LEU A 156 -4.19 4.68 2.51
C LEU A 156 -5.67 5.13 2.50
N ALA A 157 -6.37 4.82 1.42
CA ALA A 157 -7.78 5.15 1.29
C ALA A 157 -8.64 4.32 2.26
N ALA A 158 -8.33 3.03 2.42
CA ALA A 158 -9.06 2.17 3.35
C ALA A 158 -8.94 2.65 4.80
N ALA A 159 -7.74 3.06 5.24
CA ALA A 159 -7.52 3.56 6.60
C ALA A 159 -8.35 4.82 6.90
N ALA A 160 -8.34 5.79 5.97
CA ALA A 160 -9.16 7.01 6.08
C ALA A 160 -10.66 6.69 6.23
N TYR A 161 -11.19 5.81 5.36
CA TYR A 161 -12.60 5.42 5.42
C TYR A 161 -12.96 4.64 6.70
N ASP A 162 -12.04 3.81 7.21
CA ASP A 162 -12.25 3.07 8.46
C ASP A 162 -12.33 4.03 9.67
N GLU A 163 -11.64 5.18 9.60
CA GLU A 163 -11.71 6.27 10.57
C GLU A 163 -12.92 7.20 10.36
N GLY A 164 -13.66 7.01 9.27
CA GLY A 164 -14.83 7.83 8.92
C GLY A 164 -14.47 9.17 8.29
N GLU A 165 -13.26 9.31 7.77
CA GLU A 165 -12.74 10.51 7.12
C GLU A 165 -12.73 10.37 5.59
N ASP A 166 -12.74 11.51 4.90
CA ASP A 166 -12.55 11.56 3.45
C ASP A 166 -11.05 11.53 3.12
N PRO A 167 -10.55 10.53 2.34
CA PRO A 167 -9.13 10.38 2.12
C PRO A 167 -8.54 11.53 1.29
N LEU A 168 -7.53 12.18 1.85
CA LEU A 168 -6.66 13.14 1.16
C LEU A 168 -5.29 12.51 0.92
N ILE A 169 -5.02 12.12 -0.33
CA ILE A 169 -3.80 11.40 -0.72
C ILE A 169 -3.05 12.21 -1.78
N VAL A 170 -1.74 12.37 -1.62
CA VAL A 170 -0.89 13.03 -2.62
C VAL A 170 -0.09 11.99 -3.40
N ALA A 171 -0.30 11.94 -4.71
CA ALA A 171 0.50 11.13 -5.62
C ALA A 171 1.65 11.96 -6.19
N LEU A 172 2.87 11.44 -6.10
CA LEU A 172 4.07 12.07 -6.64
C LEU A 172 4.60 11.26 -7.81
N ASP A 173 4.67 11.88 -8.99
CA ASP A 173 5.34 11.31 -10.17
C ASP A 173 6.63 12.08 -10.47
N GLY A 174 7.72 11.36 -10.73
CA GLY A 174 9.01 11.97 -11.07
C GLY A 174 9.79 12.67 -9.94
N VAL A 175 9.30 12.64 -8.69
CA VAL A 175 10.05 13.18 -7.54
C VAL A 175 11.18 12.23 -7.18
N THR A 176 12.44 12.63 -7.43
CA THR A 176 13.63 11.79 -7.25
C THR A 176 14.53 12.19 -6.08
N ASP A 177 14.46 13.43 -5.58
CA ASP A 177 15.20 13.87 -4.38
C ASP A 177 14.46 13.44 -3.10
N PRO A 178 15.08 12.64 -2.20
CA PRO A 178 14.51 12.27 -0.90
C PRO A 178 14.12 13.47 -0.02
N ARG A 179 14.80 14.61 -0.13
CA ARG A 179 14.44 15.83 0.61
C ARG A 179 13.11 16.40 0.14
N ASN A 180 12.85 16.40 -1.17
CA ASN A 180 11.57 16.83 -1.72
C ASN A 180 10.44 15.90 -1.26
N LEU A 181 10.68 14.58 -1.26
CA LEU A 181 9.72 13.63 -0.70
C LEU A 181 9.43 13.93 0.78
N GLY A 182 10.47 14.14 1.59
CA GLY A 182 10.31 14.47 3.01
C GLY A 182 9.53 15.77 3.22
N ALA A 183 9.79 16.80 2.42
CA ALA A 183 9.06 18.07 2.47
C ALA A 183 7.57 17.89 2.13
N VAL A 184 7.24 17.12 1.08
CA VAL A 184 5.85 16.80 0.75
C VAL A 184 5.18 16.04 1.88
N VAL A 185 5.82 15.01 2.45
CA VAL A 185 5.25 14.24 3.57
C VAL A 185 4.97 15.13 4.78
N ARG A 186 5.85 16.11 5.05
CA ARG A 186 5.60 17.12 6.09
C ARG A 186 4.39 17.98 5.78
N SER A 187 4.27 18.49 4.56
CA SER A 187 3.14 19.31 4.13
C SER A 187 1.83 18.52 4.19
N VAL A 188 1.79 17.31 3.65
CA VAL A 188 0.61 16.43 3.68
C VAL A 188 0.18 16.19 5.12
N SER A 189 1.11 15.90 6.02
CA SER A 189 0.81 15.75 7.45
C SER A 189 0.24 17.03 8.08
N ALA A 190 0.76 18.20 7.71
CA ALA A 190 0.30 19.49 8.23
C ALA A 190 -1.12 19.85 7.75
N PHE A 191 -1.53 19.37 6.58
CA PHE A 191 -2.86 19.60 5.99
C PHE A 191 -3.88 18.49 6.30
N GLY A 192 -3.57 17.55 7.21
CA GLY A 192 -4.47 16.44 7.53
C GLY A 192 -4.58 15.40 6.40
N GLY A 193 -3.55 15.27 5.57
CA GLY A 193 -3.48 14.25 4.54
C GLY A 193 -3.16 12.86 5.11
N HIS A 194 -3.72 11.84 4.47
CA HIS A 194 -3.72 10.45 4.93
C HIS A 194 -2.54 9.64 4.38
N GLY A 195 -1.83 10.16 3.38
CA GLY A 195 -0.60 9.54 2.91
C GLY A 195 -0.08 10.10 1.60
N VAL A 196 1.11 9.63 1.25
CA VAL A 196 1.79 9.97 -0.01
C VAL A 196 1.99 8.69 -0.82
N VAL A 197 1.73 8.72 -2.12
CA VAL A 197 1.98 7.60 -3.04
C VAL A 197 3.12 7.96 -3.97
N VAL A 198 4.13 7.08 -4.04
CA VAL A 198 5.24 7.18 -4.99
C VAL A 198 5.27 5.97 -5.91
N PRO A 199 5.69 6.09 -7.19
CA PRO A 199 5.88 4.94 -8.04
C PRO A 199 7.08 4.11 -7.56
N GLU A 200 7.06 2.81 -7.87
CA GLU A 200 8.15 1.89 -7.51
C GLU A 200 9.46 2.20 -8.23
N ARG A 201 9.39 2.81 -9.41
CA ARG A 201 10.52 3.17 -10.25
C ARG A 201 10.56 4.67 -10.46
N ARG A 202 11.76 5.23 -10.61
CA ARG A 202 12.00 6.66 -10.88
C ARG A 202 11.40 7.58 -9.81
N ALA A 203 11.44 7.14 -8.55
CA ALA A 203 10.99 7.91 -7.39
C ALA A 203 12.05 7.91 -6.27
N ALA A 204 11.96 8.92 -5.42
CA ALA A 204 12.74 9.03 -4.21
C ALA A 204 12.38 7.93 -3.20
N GLY A 205 13.40 7.42 -2.51
CA GLY A 205 13.25 6.53 -1.37
C GLY A 205 12.98 7.31 -0.07
N MET A 206 12.28 6.68 0.88
CA MET A 206 12.18 7.16 2.26
C MET A 206 13.47 6.78 3.00
N THR A 207 14.51 7.56 2.77
CA THR A 207 15.83 7.42 3.39
C THR A 207 15.91 8.16 4.73
N ALA A 208 17.01 8.01 5.45
CA ALA A 208 17.29 8.80 6.65
C ALA A 208 17.18 10.32 6.39
N GLY A 209 17.63 10.77 5.21
CA GLY A 209 17.52 12.17 4.78
C GLY A 209 16.08 12.63 4.51
N ALA A 210 15.26 11.78 3.89
CA ALA A 210 13.83 12.05 3.72
C ALA A 210 13.11 12.12 5.09
N TRP A 211 13.43 11.20 6.00
CA TRP A 211 12.86 11.17 7.35
C TRP A 211 13.17 12.44 8.12
N LYS A 212 14.45 12.86 8.10
CA LYS A 212 14.90 14.12 8.69
C LYS A 212 14.14 15.31 8.11
N THR A 213 14.03 15.40 6.79
CA THR A 213 13.35 16.53 6.14
C THR A 213 11.85 16.54 6.43
N SER A 214 11.25 15.37 6.65
CA SER A 214 9.86 15.26 7.07
C SER A 214 9.61 15.75 8.51
N ALA A 215 10.64 16.07 9.30
CA ALA A 215 10.53 16.39 10.73
C ALA A 215 9.76 15.32 11.52
N GLY A 216 9.98 14.05 11.16
CA GLY A 216 9.37 12.88 11.82
C GLY A 216 7.90 12.65 11.47
N THR A 217 7.28 13.46 10.58
CA THR A 217 5.87 13.24 10.19
C THR A 217 5.64 11.93 9.44
N ALA A 218 6.69 11.36 8.85
CA ALA A 218 6.64 10.05 8.19
C ALA A 218 6.23 8.89 9.13
N ALA A 219 6.26 9.08 10.46
CA ALA A 219 5.76 8.11 11.43
C ALA A 219 4.22 8.05 11.49
N ARG A 220 3.53 9.12 11.13
CA ARG A 220 2.06 9.24 11.18
C ARG A 220 1.40 9.39 9.81
N THR A 221 2.14 9.88 8.83
CA THR A 221 1.69 10.02 7.44
C THR A 221 2.42 8.98 6.60
N PRO A 222 1.82 7.81 6.34
CA PRO A 222 2.47 6.72 5.64
C PRO A 222 2.78 7.07 4.18
N VAL A 223 3.89 6.54 3.69
CA VAL A 223 4.25 6.58 2.26
C VAL A 223 3.98 5.21 1.65
N ALA A 224 3.13 5.18 0.64
CA ALA A 224 2.80 4.00 -0.13
C ALA A 224 3.60 3.93 -1.42
N ARG A 225 3.84 2.70 -1.90
CA ARG A 225 4.55 2.45 -3.15
C ARG A 225 3.64 1.78 -4.17
N ALA A 226 3.45 2.43 -5.32
CA ALA A 226 2.64 1.93 -6.42
C ALA A 226 3.51 1.30 -7.51
N THR A 227 3.26 0.04 -7.87
CA THR A 227 3.92 -0.59 -9.03
C THR A 227 3.53 0.11 -10.35
N ASN A 228 2.27 0.54 -10.46
CA ASN A 228 1.78 1.36 -11.57
C ASN A 228 0.93 2.48 -10.99
N LEU A 229 1.41 3.72 -11.12
CA LEU A 229 0.75 4.89 -10.54
C LEU A 229 -0.61 5.17 -11.20
N THR A 230 -0.70 5.09 -12.53
CA THR A 230 -1.95 5.26 -13.28
C THR A 230 -3.04 4.30 -12.77
N ARG A 231 -2.69 3.03 -12.58
CA ARG A 231 -3.64 2.03 -12.06
C ARG A 231 -4.04 2.32 -10.61
N ALA A 232 -3.14 2.85 -9.78
CA ALA A 232 -3.48 3.27 -8.42
C ALA A 232 -4.47 4.45 -8.43
N LEU A 233 -4.26 5.44 -9.30
CA LEU A 233 -5.17 6.59 -9.47
C LEU A 233 -6.54 6.15 -9.97
N GLU A 234 -6.62 5.22 -10.94
CA GLU A 234 -7.89 4.63 -11.38
C GLU A 234 -8.61 3.88 -10.25
N ALA A 235 -7.86 3.19 -9.39
CA ALA A 235 -8.42 2.50 -8.23
C ALA A 235 -9.01 3.49 -7.23
N TYR A 236 -8.34 4.62 -6.99
CA TYR A 236 -8.86 5.70 -6.15
C TYR A 236 -10.14 6.31 -6.73
N GLN A 237 -10.20 6.57 -8.04
CA GLN A 237 -11.44 7.05 -8.69
C GLN A 237 -12.60 6.07 -8.50
N LYS A 238 -12.34 4.76 -8.68
CA LYS A 238 -13.34 3.70 -8.44
C LYS A 238 -13.77 3.60 -6.98
N ALA A 239 -12.91 4.00 -6.04
CA ALA A 239 -13.21 4.08 -4.62
C ALA A 239 -13.98 5.36 -4.23
N GLY A 240 -14.19 6.28 -5.16
CA GLY A 240 -14.95 7.52 -4.95
C GLY A 240 -14.10 8.76 -4.70
N LEU A 241 -12.76 8.67 -4.80
CA LEU A 241 -11.89 9.83 -4.70
C LEU A 241 -11.89 10.62 -6.01
N THR A 242 -11.85 11.95 -5.90
CA THR A 242 -11.62 12.82 -7.06
C THR A 242 -10.11 12.98 -7.27
N VAL A 243 -9.64 12.75 -8.50
CA VAL A 243 -8.23 12.92 -8.85
C VAL A 243 -8.04 14.27 -9.52
N VAL A 244 -7.16 15.09 -8.95
CA VAL A 244 -6.78 16.41 -9.48
C VAL A 244 -5.30 16.36 -9.86
N GLY A 245 -4.98 16.70 -11.10
CA GLY A 245 -3.62 16.84 -11.59
C GLY A 245 -3.15 18.30 -11.49
N LEU A 246 -1.90 18.50 -11.04
CA LEU A 246 -1.25 19.80 -11.06
C LEU A 246 -0.25 19.84 -12.21
N ALA A 247 -0.42 20.79 -13.13
CA ALA A 247 0.48 21.01 -14.26
C ALA A 247 0.75 22.51 -14.40
N ALA A 248 1.99 22.88 -14.74
CA ALA A 248 2.40 24.29 -14.83
C ALA A 248 1.70 25.05 -15.98
N ASP A 249 1.21 24.31 -16.98
CA ASP A 249 0.43 24.76 -18.12
C ASP A 249 -1.09 24.55 -17.93
N GLY A 250 -1.55 24.29 -16.70
CA GLY A 250 -2.96 24.08 -16.41
C GLY A 250 -3.81 25.32 -16.71
N GLU A 251 -4.93 25.12 -17.41
CA GLU A 251 -5.85 26.19 -17.79
C GLU A 251 -6.71 26.72 -16.63
N ALA A 252 -6.69 26.07 -15.45
CA ALA A 252 -7.51 26.40 -14.29
C ALA A 252 -6.67 26.91 -13.10
N ASP A 253 -7.00 28.12 -12.61
CA ASP A 253 -6.35 28.75 -11.47
C ASP A 253 -6.78 28.13 -10.13
N HIS A 254 -5.81 27.89 -9.23
CA HIS A 254 -6.01 27.21 -7.95
C HIS A 254 -6.91 28.02 -6.98
N GLY A 255 -7.06 29.32 -7.19
CA GLY A 255 -7.81 30.24 -6.32
C GLY A 255 -9.34 30.22 -6.44
N GLN A 256 -9.92 29.50 -7.41
CA GLN A 256 -11.39 29.43 -7.60
C GLN A 256 -11.96 28.01 -7.60
N SER A 257 -11.25 27.05 -7.00
CA SER A 257 -11.74 25.68 -6.88
C SER A 257 -12.66 25.52 -5.66
N GLY A 258 -13.80 26.20 -5.68
CA GLY A 258 -14.95 25.74 -4.92
C GLY A 258 -15.49 24.46 -5.56
N LEU A 259 -14.88 23.31 -5.24
CA LEU A 259 -15.45 21.96 -5.42
C LEU A 259 -16.35 21.78 -6.67
N LEU A 260 -15.87 22.18 -7.85
CA LEU A 260 -16.59 22.04 -9.12
C LEU A 260 -15.55 21.95 -10.25
N VAL A 261 -14.93 20.77 -10.40
CA VAL A 261 -14.29 20.43 -11.68
C VAL A 261 -15.25 19.53 -12.43
N ARG A 262 -16.04 20.17 -13.31
CA ARG A 262 -16.71 19.50 -14.43
C ARG A 262 -15.64 18.81 -15.28
N LEU A 263 -15.76 17.51 -15.47
CA LEU A 263 -15.18 16.85 -16.64
C LEU A 263 -16.33 16.53 -17.60
N GLN A 264 -16.53 17.41 -18.57
CA GLN A 264 -17.24 17.09 -19.81
C GLN A 264 -16.26 16.38 -20.76
N GLY A 265 -16.61 15.14 -21.11
CA GLY A 265 -16.41 14.46 -22.41
C GLY A 265 -15.04 14.49 -23.11
N ALA A 266 -14.43 13.32 -23.25
CA ALA A 266 -14.58 12.46 -24.45
C ALA A 266 -14.21 11.01 -24.11
#